data_AF-A0A086ABF7-F1
#
_entry.id   AF-A0A086ABF7-F1
#
_cell.length_a   1.000
_cell.length_b   1.000
_cell.length_c   1.000
_cell.angle_alpha   90.00
_cell.angle_beta   90.00
_cell.angle_gamma   90.00
#
_symmetry.space_group_name_H-M   'P 1'
#
loop_
_entity.id
_entity.type
_entity.pdbx_description
1 polymer ?
#
loop_
_entity_poly.entity_id
_entity_poly.type
_entity_poly.pdbx_seq_one_letter_code
_entity_poly.pdbx_strand_id
1 'polypeptide(L)'
;MNSMSQRTKGILTFVGLVSLLIYSFYASAGPPNVKMLKNTKYTIGEVRYEYYNNKNGLGFDIEFYNNYDRIRAHRNGEFIFGRKYLVAYDSTNSKNGYIILDKYDITDSLSKYNIHEEGGYYKKSWSLEKIPFQYNKSDIEHDVKMAVINW
;
A
#
# COMPACT_ATOMS: atom_id res chain seq x y z
N MET A 1 12.54 44.46 19.00
CA MET A 1 11.57 43.45 18.55
C MET A 1 11.40 43.63 17.04
N ASN A 2 12.02 42.78 16.21
CA ASN A 2 12.02 42.99 14.76
C ASN A 2 10.66 42.63 14.15
N SER A 3 9.91 43.66 13.76
CA SER A 3 8.69 43.55 12.98
C SER A 3 9.02 42.98 11.60
N MET A 4 8.57 41.75 11.34
CA MET A 4 8.76 41.08 10.07
C MET A 4 7.97 41.78 8.96
N SER A 5 8.62 42.05 7.82
CA SER A 5 8.00 42.78 6.70
C SER A 5 6.79 42.03 6.12
N GLN A 6 5.80 42.76 5.60
CA GLN A 6 4.61 42.17 4.98
C GLN A 6 4.94 41.21 3.81
N ARG A 7 6.01 41.50 3.07
CA ARG A 7 6.50 40.62 1.98
C ARG A 7 7.00 39.29 2.52
N THR A 8 7.73 39.31 3.63
CA THR A 8 8.24 38.10 4.29
C THR A 8 7.11 37.25 4.85
N LYS A 9 6.08 37.88 5.44
CA LYS A 9 4.86 37.18 5.90
C LYS A 9 4.11 36.53 4.73
N GLY A 10 3.95 37.24 3.62
CA GLY A 10 3.29 36.70 2.41
C GLY A 10 4.02 35.48 1.81
N ILE A 11 5.36 35.52 1.74
CA ILE A 11 6.18 34.40 1.25
C ILE A 11 6.05 33.19 2.17
N LEU A 12 6.13 33.38 3.50
CA LEU A 12 5.97 32.29 4.48
C LEU A 12 4.59 31.65 4.38
N THR A 13 3.52 32.44 4.24
CA THR A 13 2.15 31.93 4.06
C THR A 13 2.03 31.12 2.76
N PHE A 14 2.62 31.59 1.66
CA PHE A 14 2.60 30.89 0.38
C PHE A 14 3.35 29.54 0.45
N VAL A 15 4.54 29.52 1.03
CA VAL A 15 5.33 28.29 1.24
C VAL A 15 4.57 27.30 2.13
N GLY A 16 3.91 27.78 3.19
CA GLY A 16 3.08 26.97 4.06
C GLY A 16 1.90 26.32 3.32
N LEU A 17 1.18 27.09 2.48
CA LEU A 17 0.07 26.57 1.67
C LEU A 17 0.54 25.54 0.64
N VAL A 18 1.65 25.78 -0.06
CA VAL A 18 2.22 24.81 -1.01
C VAL A 18 2.62 23.53 -0.29
N SER A 19 3.26 23.62 0.87
CA SER A 19 3.66 22.46 1.67
C SER A 19 2.44 21.64 2.14
N LEU A 20 1.36 22.31 2.53
CA LEU A 20 0.12 21.67 2.97
C LEU A 20 -0.63 21.00 1.80
N LEU A 21 -0.61 21.62 0.62
CA LEU A 21 -1.14 21.02 -0.61
C LEU A 21 -0.36 19.77 -1.01
N ILE A 22 0.97 19.85 -0.98
CA ILE A 22 1.86 18.71 -1.23
C ILE A 22 1.55 17.59 -0.22
N TYR A 23 1.51 17.89 1.09
CA TYR A 23 1.17 16.92 2.14
C TYR A 23 -0.21 16.28 1.91
N SER A 24 -1.24 17.05 1.56
CA SER A 24 -2.59 16.53 1.26
C SER A 24 -2.66 15.67 0.00
N PHE A 25 -1.67 15.77 -0.88
CA PHE A 25 -1.53 14.90 -2.04
C PHE A 25 -0.99 13.51 -1.65
N TYR A 26 -0.12 13.46 -0.64
CA TYR A 26 0.44 12.22 -0.08
C TYR A 26 -0.41 11.60 1.03
N ALA A 27 -1.25 12.40 1.70
CA ALA A 27 -2.06 11.93 2.82
C ALA A 27 -3.19 10.98 2.37
N SER A 28 -3.01 9.73 2.78
CA SER A 28 -3.98 8.62 2.79
C SER A 28 -4.28 7.97 1.44
N ALA A 29 -4.06 6.65 1.39
CA ALA A 29 -4.52 5.81 0.30
C ALA A 29 -6.06 5.79 0.26
N GLY A 30 -6.62 6.02 -0.92
CA GLY A 30 -8.07 5.99 -1.14
C GLY A 30 -8.61 4.55 -1.32
N PRO A 31 -9.92 4.39 -1.52
CA PRO A 31 -10.46 3.10 -1.93
C PRO A 31 -9.89 2.69 -3.30
N PRO A 32 -9.63 1.39 -3.51
CA PRO A 32 -9.35 0.80 -4.81
C PRO A 32 -10.31 1.28 -5.89
N ASN A 33 -9.77 1.66 -7.04
CA ASN A 33 -10.58 2.05 -8.18
C ASN A 33 -9.97 1.59 -9.51
N VAL A 34 -10.78 1.58 -10.57
CA VAL A 34 -10.40 1.08 -11.90
C VAL A 34 -9.14 1.76 -12.46
N LYS A 35 -8.84 3.01 -12.07
CA LYS A 35 -7.64 3.73 -12.53
C LYS A 35 -6.35 3.10 -12.01
N MET A 36 -6.39 2.44 -10.84
CA MET A 36 -5.25 1.70 -10.30
C MET A 36 -4.71 0.67 -11.29
N LEU A 37 -5.59 0.02 -12.05
CA LEU A 37 -5.25 -1.07 -12.96
C LEU A 37 -4.23 -0.68 -14.04
N LYS A 38 -4.15 0.61 -14.40
CA LYS A 38 -3.24 1.10 -15.44
C LYS A 38 -1.77 1.10 -14.99
N ASN A 39 -1.53 1.38 -13.72
CA ASN A 39 -0.20 1.57 -13.14
C ASN A 39 0.04 0.64 -11.95
N THR A 40 -0.62 -0.53 -11.95
CA THR A 40 -0.51 -1.50 -10.87
C THR A 40 0.92 -1.98 -10.71
N LYS A 41 1.42 -1.88 -9.48
CA LYS A 41 2.59 -2.63 -9.01
C LYS A 41 2.21 -3.51 -7.84
N TYR A 42 3.10 -4.45 -7.57
CA TYR A 42 2.92 -5.45 -6.54
C TYR A 42 4.03 -5.31 -5.51
N THR A 43 3.67 -5.31 -4.24
CA THR A 43 4.55 -5.23 -3.08
C THR A 43 4.18 -6.34 -2.08
N ILE A 44 4.87 -6.34 -0.95
CA ILE A 44 4.72 -7.34 0.11
C ILE A 44 3.99 -6.69 1.28
N GLY A 45 2.87 -7.28 1.69
CA GLY A 45 2.16 -6.91 2.92
C GLY A 45 2.33 -7.97 3.99
N GLU A 46 2.72 -7.54 5.17
CA GLU A 46 2.92 -8.42 6.32
C GLU A 46 1.79 -8.25 7.33
N VAL A 47 1.22 -9.37 7.76
CA VAL A 47 0.21 -9.39 8.82
C VAL A 47 0.92 -9.18 10.16
N ARG A 48 0.74 -7.99 10.75
CA ARG A 48 1.42 -7.56 11.99
C ARG A 48 0.58 -7.73 13.24
N TYR A 49 -0.74 -7.65 13.13
CA TYR A 49 -1.66 -7.89 14.25
C TYR A 49 -2.91 -8.60 13.78
N GLU A 50 -3.41 -9.47 14.64
CA GLU A 50 -4.73 -10.10 14.53
C GLU A 50 -5.57 -9.57 15.69
N TYR A 51 -6.81 -9.20 15.39
CA TYR A 51 -7.76 -8.76 16.41
C TYR A 51 -9.14 -9.34 16.13
N TYR A 52 -9.88 -9.60 17.20
CA TYR A 52 -11.25 -10.07 17.12
C TYR A 52 -12.22 -8.92 17.42
N ASN A 53 -13.20 -8.70 16.55
CA ASN A 53 -14.29 -7.78 16.80
C ASN A 53 -15.62 -8.52 16.78
N ASN A 54 -16.36 -8.45 17.89
CA ASN A 54 -17.67 -9.10 18.07
C ASN A 54 -18.70 -8.80 16.95
N LYS A 55 -18.55 -7.69 16.21
CA LYS A 55 -19.47 -7.32 15.11
C LYS A 55 -19.04 -7.78 13.72
N ASN A 56 -17.73 -7.89 13.48
CA ASN A 56 -17.16 -8.07 12.14
C ASN A 56 -16.26 -9.30 12.01
N GLY A 57 -16.13 -10.12 13.07
CA GLY A 57 -15.27 -11.30 13.10
C GLY A 57 -13.79 -10.96 13.29
N LEU A 58 -12.93 -11.84 12.79
CA LEU A 58 -11.48 -11.66 12.78
C LEU A 58 -11.08 -10.56 11.79
N GLY A 59 -10.28 -9.62 12.25
CA GLY A 59 -9.66 -8.57 11.47
C GLY A 59 -8.14 -8.59 11.63
N PHE A 60 -7.45 -8.10 10.61
CA PHE A 60 -6.00 -8.13 10.52
C PHE A 60 -5.47 -6.74 10.19
N ASP A 61 -4.40 -6.37 10.88
CA ASP A 61 -3.58 -5.21 10.55
C ASP A 61 -2.43 -5.68 9.67
N ILE A 62 -2.44 -5.23 8.43
CA ILE A 62 -1.42 -5.56 7.44
C ILE A 62 -0.63 -4.31 7.12
N GLU A 63 0.69 -4.41 7.18
CA GLU A 63 1.58 -3.31 6.89
C GLU A 63 2.38 -3.58 5.62
N PHE A 64 2.51 -2.55 4.78
CA PHE A 64 3.30 -2.62 3.55
C PHE A 64 3.84 -1.25 3.16
N TYR A 65 4.82 -1.24 2.25
CA TYR A 65 5.31 -0.03 1.62
C TYR A 65 4.85 0.04 0.17
N ASN A 66 4.32 1.21 -0.22
CA ASN A 66 4.18 1.59 -1.61
C ASN A 66 5.28 2.62 -1.98
N ASN A 67 5.18 3.22 -3.16
CA ASN A 67 6.17 4.22 -3.62
C ASN A 67 6.13 5.55 -2.83
N TYR A 68 5.10 5.75 -2.01
CA TYR A 68 4.79 7.01 -1.35
C TYR A 68 5.10 6.94 0.14
N ASP A 69 4.62 5.89 0.79
CA ASP A 69 4.62 5.82 2.24
C ASP A 69 4.43 4.39 2.76
N ARG A 70 4.58 4.25 4.08
CA ARG A 70 4.13 3.07 4.81
C ARG A 70 2.63 3.12 4.97
N ILE A 71 1.96 2.03 4.63
CA ILE A 71 0.51 1.87 4.82
C ILE A 71 0.28 0.82 5.89
N ARG A 72 -0.58 1.17 6.86
CA ARG A 72 -1.25 0.21 7.75
C ARG A 72 -2.68 0.05 7.27
N ALA A 73 -3.05 -1.16 6.93
CA ALA A 73 -4.35 -1.52 6.37
C ALA A 73 -5.11 -2.42 7.33
N HIS A 74 -6.40 -2.15 7.52
CA HIS A 74 -7.31 -3.02 8.25
C HIS A 74 -8.13 -3.83 7.25
N ARG A 75 -8.05 -5.16 7.32
CA ARG A 75 -8.79 -6.07 6.44
C ARG A 75 -9.33 -7.28 7.18
N ASN A 76 -10.51 -7.70 6.74
CA ASN A 76 -11.03 -9.04 7.02
C ASN A 76 -10.62 -9.94 5.84
N GLY A 77 -10.41 -11.23 6.12
CA GLY A 77 -10.02 -12.22 5.11
C GLY A 77 -9.37 -13.43 5.76
N GLU A 78 -8.89 -14.36 4.93
CA GLU A 78 -8.21 -15.58 5.40
C GLU A 78 -6.70 -15.33 5.56
N PHE A 79 -6.35 -14.39 6.43
CA PHE A 79 -4.95 -14.06 6.72
C PHE A 79 -4.42 -14.85 7.92
N ILE A 80 -3.12 -15.09 7.92
CA ILE A 80 -2.41 -15.76 9.02
C ILE A 80 -1.37 -14.79 9.58
N PHE A 81 -1.38 -14.60 10.90
CA PHE A 81 -0.44 -13.75 11.61
C PHE A 81 1.03 -14.07 11.26
N GLY A 82 1.84 -13.03 10.99
CA GLY A 82 3.25 -13.13 10.62
C GLY A 82 3.52 -13.54 9.16
N ARG A 83 2.48 -13.98 8.44
CA ARG A 83 2.57 -14.33 7.02
C ARG A 83 2.49 -13.08 6.14
N LYS A 84 2.98 -13.24 4.91
CA LYS A 84 3.25 -12.18 3.96
C LYS A 84 2.49 -12.45 2.68
N TYR A 85 1.74 -11.47 2.22
CA TYR A 85 0.82 -11.58 1.11
C TYR A 85 1.16 -10.57 0.02
N LEU A 86 0.77 -10.89 -1.21
CA LEU A 86 0.93 -9.96 -2.32
C LEU A 86 -0.07 -8.80 -2.19
N VAL A 87 0.44 -7.58 -2.33
CA VAL A 87 -0.38 -6.36 -2.31
C VAL A 87 -0.26 -5.65 -3.65
N ALA A 88 -1.38 -5.45 -4.33
CA ALA A 88 -1.46 -4.64 -5.52
C ALA A 88 -1.76 -3.18 -5.14
N TYR A 89 -1.08 -2.21 -5.76
CA TYR A 89 -1.32 -0.79 -5.54
C TYR A 89 -1.06 0.03 -6.81
N ASP A 90 -1.62 1.23 -6.90
CA ASP A 90 -1.28 2.18 -7.96
C ASP A 90 0.07 2.85 -7.66
N SER A 91 1.06 2.59 -8.50
CA SER A 91 2.41 3.10 -8.33
C SER A 91 2.62 4.58 -8.72
N THR A 92 1.58 5.21 -9.27
CA THR A 92 1.56 6.60 -9.74
C THR A 92 0.60 7.50 -8.97
N ASN A 93 -0.35 6.92 -8.23
CA ASN A 93 -1.26 7.69 -7.39
C ASN A 93 -1.83 6.85 -6.23
N SER A 94 -1.33 7.10 -5.01
CA SER A 94 -1.79 6.41 -3.79
C SER A 94 -3.30 6.55 -3.53
N LYS A 95 -3.95 7.59 -4.05
CA LYS A 95 -5.39 7.81 -3.89
C LYS A 95 -6.25 6.81 -4.67
N ASN A 96 -5.66 6.09 -5.63
CA ASN A 96 -6.35 5.00 -6.33
C ASN A 96 -6.38 3.68 -5.55
N GLY A 97 -5.79 3.67 -4.35
CA GLY A 97 -5.93 2.59 -3.37
C GLY A 97 -5.01 1.41 -3.58
N TYR A 98 -5.35 0.32 -2.89
CA TYR A 98 -4.60 -0.93 -2.86
C TYR A 98 -5.51 -2.12 -2.55
N ILE A 99 -5.13 -3.29 -3.09
CA ILE A 99 -5.78 -4.57 -2.83
C ILE A 99 -4.76 -5.50 -2.18
N ILE A 100 -5.13 -6.08 -1.04
CA ILE A 100 -4.36 -7.14 -0.40
C ILE A 100 -4.99 -8.46 -0.84
N LEU A 101 -4.18 -9.36 -1.40
CA LEU A 101 -4.66 -10.60 -2.01
C LEU A 101 -4.38 -11.77 -1.06
N ASP A 102 -5.36 -12.15 -0.25
CA ASP A 102 -5.29 -13.23 0.75
C ASP A 102 -4.93 -14.61 0.17
N LYS A 103 -5.32 -14.90 -1.08
CA LYS A 103 -4.94 -16.14 -1.79
C LYS A 103 -3.44 -16.27 -2.09
N TYR A 104 -2.68 -15.17 -2.10
CA TYR A 104 -1.31 -15.13 -2.60
C TYR A 104 -0.31 -14.94 -1.45
N ASP A 105 -0.24 -15.95 -0.59
CA ASP A 105 0.76 -16.05 0.47
C ASP A 105 2.16 -16.31 -0.12
N ILE A 106 3.01 -15.30 -0.03
CA ILE A 106 4.35 -15.30 -0.59
C ILE A 106 5.43 -15.56 0.46
N THR A 107 5.08 -15.87 1.71
CA THR A 107 6.01 -15.99 2.85
C THR A 107 7.18 -16.91 2.53
N ASP A 108 6.91 -18.14 2.11
CA ASP A 108 7.94 -19.15 1.83
C ASP A 108 8.70 -18.83 0.54
N SER A 109 8.02 -18.18 -0.41
CA SER A 109 8.63 -17.72 -1.65
C SER A 109 9.67 -16.62 -1.39
N LEU A 110 9.42 -15.70 -0.45
CA LEU A 110 10.39 -14.67 -0.09
C LEU A 110 11.70 -15.28 0.40
N SER A 111 11.63 -16.29 1.26
CA SER A 111 12.79 -17.06 1.72
C SER A 111 13.51 -17.75 0.56
N LYS A 112 12.76 -18.44 -0.32
CA LYS A 112 13.31 -19.15 -1.49
C LYS A 112 14.10 -18.23 -2.42
N TYR A 113 13.64 -16.99 -2.61
CA TYR A 113 14.28 -16.02 -3.51
C TYR A 113 15.24 -15.05 -2.78
N ASN A 114 15.59 -15.31 -1.51
CA ASN A 114 16.45 -14.46 -0.68
C ASN A 114 15.98 -12.98 -0.66
N ILE A 115 14.67 -12.77 -0.58
CA ILE A 115 14.07 -11.44 -0.46
C ILE A 115 13.86 -11.17 1.02
N HIS A 116 14.62 -10.22 1.54
CA HIS A 116 14.60 -9.85 2.95
C HIS A 116 14.12 -8.41 3.14
N GLU A 117 13.76 -8.10 4.37
CA GLU A 117 13.45 -6.74 4.80
C GLU A 117 14.72 -5.88 4.82
N GLU A 118 14.56 -4.61 4.46
CA GLU A 118 15.61 -3.60 4.55
C GLU A 118 15.19 -2.56 5.60
N GLY A 119 15.84 -2.60 6.77
CA GLY A 119 15.48 -1.72 7.89
C GLY A 119 14.12 -2.05 8.53
N GLY A 120 13.78 -3.34 8.60
CA GLY A 120 12.55 -3.85 9.23
C GLY A 120 11.29 -3.83 8.35
N TYR A 121 11.45 -3.54 7.05
CA TYR A 121 10.34 -3.51 6.09
C TYR A 121 10.74 -3.97 4.69
N TYR A 122 9.77 -4.49 3.93
CA TYR A 122 9.94 -4.79 2.51
C TYR A 122 9.66 -3.56 1.66
N LYS A 123 10.68 -3.07 0.94
CA LYS A 123 10.55 -1.93 -0.01
C LYS A 123 10.48 -2.35 -1.47
N LYS A 124 10.63 -3.65 -1.73
CA LYS A 124 10.71 -4.19 -3.09
C LYS A 124 9.33 -4.20 -3.73
N SER A 125 9.25 -3.71 -4.97
CA SER A 125 8.04 -3.75 -5.78
C SER A 125 8.32 -4.28 -7.18
N TRP A 126 7.30 -4.86 -7.80
CA TRP A 126 7.38 -5.48 -9.11
C TRP A 126 6.23 -5.05 -10.02
N SER A 127 6.48 -5.02 -11.33
CA SER A 127 5.41 -5.23 -12.30
C SER A 127 4.97 -6.70 -12.27
N LEU A 128 3.77 -7.00 -12.74
CA LEU A 128 3.20 -8.35 -12.76
C LEU A 128 4.18 -9.41 -13.33
N GLU A 129 4.75 -9.11 -14.50
CA GLU A 129 5.72 -9.96 -15.22
C GLU A 129 7.03 -10.21 -14.46
N LYS A 130 7.37 -9.34 -13.51
CA LYS A 130 8.63 -9.41 -12.76
C LYS A 130 8.45 -10.01 -11.36
N ILE A 131 7.24 -10.42 -10.99
CA ILE A 131 6.98 -11.12 -9.73
C ILE A 131 7.70 -12.48 -9.79
N PRO A 132 8.67 -12.74 -8.88
CA PRO A 132 9.47 -13.96 -8.94
C PRO A 132 8.75 -15.21 -8.47
N PHE A 133 7.55 -15.07 -7.88
CA PHE A 133 6.79 -16.15 -7.27
C PHE A 133 6.07 -17.02 -8.31
N GLN A 134 5.90 -18.29 -7.96
CA GLN A 134 5.34 -19.37 -8.81
C GLN A 134 3.84 -19.26 -9.12
N TYR A 135 3.19 -18.14 -8.79
CA TYR A 135 1.80 -17.89 -9.10
C TYR A 135 1.59 -17.52 -10.57
N ASN A 136 0.46 -17.99 -11.12
CA ASN A 136 0.00 -17.62 -12.46
C ASN A 136 -0.32 -16.12 -12.51
N LYS A 137 0.28 -15.42 -13.47
CA LYS A 137 0.13 -13.97 -13.60
C LYS A 137 -1.27 -13.57 -14.06
N SER A 138 -1.90 -14.37 -14.91
CA SER A 138 -3.26 -14.13 -15.37
C SER A 138 -4.28 -14.25 -14.25
N ASP A 139 -4.08 -15.19 -13.32
CA ASP A 139 -4.95 -15.35 -12.15
C ASP A 139 -4.82 -14.14 -11.20
N ILE A 140 -3.58 -13.68 -10.95
CA ILE A 140 -3.33 -12.45 -10.17
C ILE A 140 -4.02 -11.25 -10.83
N GLU A 141 -3.82 -11.07 -12.13
CA GLU A 141 -4.41 -9.94 -12.86
C GLU A 141 -5.94 -9.97 -12.82
N HIS A 142 -6.52 -11.15 -13.01
CA HIS A 142 -7.96 -11.36 -12.93
C HIS A 142 -8.50 -11.04 -11.53
N ASP A 143 -7.89 -11.57 -10.48
CA ASP A 143 -8.32 -11.34 -9.10
C ASP A 143 -8.22 -9.86 -8.70
N VAL A 144 -7.16 -9.16 -9.13
CA VAL A 144 -7.04 -7.71 -8.90
C VAL A 144 -8.15 -6.95 -9.63
N LYS A 145 -8.43 -7.28 -10.90
CA LYS A 145 -9.52 -6.65 -11.66
C LYS A 145 -10.87 -6.86 -10.98
N MET A 146 -11.17 -8.10 -10.58
CA MET A 146 -12.43 -8.42 -9.91
C MET A 146 -12.56 -7.72 -8.55
N ALA A 147 -11.49 -7.68 -7.75
CA ALA A 147 -11.48 -7.01 -6.47
C ALA A 147 -11.69 -5.48 -6.60
N VAL A 148 -11.17 -4.86 -7.66
CA VAL A 148 -11.36 -3.44 -7.94
C VAL A 148 -12.77 -3.13 -8.45
N ILE A 149 -13.35 -4.01 -9.27
CA ILE A 149 -14.71 -3.83 -9.81
C ILE A 149 -15.77 -4.03 -8.74
N ASN A 150 -15.54 -4.95 -7.80
CA ASN A 150 -16.48 -5.32 -6.75
C ASN A 150 -16.24 -4.60 -5.42
N TRP A 151 -15.42 -3.54 -5.43
CA TRP A 151 -15.10 -2.73 -4.26
C TRP A 151 -16.28 -1.84 -3.83
#